data_AF-A0A418HP62-F1
#
_entry.id   AF-A0A418HP62-F1
#
_cell.length_a   1.000
_cell.length_b   1.000
_cell.length_c   1.000
_cell.angle_alpha   90.00
_cell.angle_beta   90.00
_cell.angle_gamma   90.00
#
_symmetry.space_group_name_H-M   'P 1'
#
loop_
_entity.id
_entity.type
_entity.pdbx_description
1 polymer ?
#
loop_
_entity_poly.entity_id
_entity_poly.type
_entity_poly.pdbx_seq_one_letter_code
_entity_poly.pdbx_strand_id
1 'polypeptide(L)'
;MTNNVLDISYLEMDYAEVGDTKIYIVPVVAPNLILGKSKGEAVDNFKQILCSTKLVQSFDVTINPKDDNEPFKIFADHEYCVTDFASLQNIKEEKYDDCNFGLRLYIPSENAYQLKVINNDILNASNMPDFGTANMSKDLNFETLVPLRDAIIEQIQQKNHNNHAVNDEEAQATTIPHNVEHSNIKLLKNNLYNTLDGLIDKIYLDDEKLQFNSIIKDKDYDEKVLPTYQKLEQLTEDDFNQAKSDKLNTLQKKREDIINSIYNQLVTDLWSKNIEADTLKNYKSADSTYHNDYTAIEQKLADALSVIPSTVATHAQQLEEQFEQDKQSRADKARRDMEDKIEREERPLLNNKIQELETTLTTKANQSYNNQIKVLHAEVQNNYELQISKIVDDVIHRHQQTIDDKKAELQQLMDHDVASLIQKRSDDVDHLRQEISKLEQDIIHNETTFNERLELAVEKRMNDYELKDAQMTDEINFLRVEIEKIKRENSDKNEAIRAKEMELKNNRAQLDRLNQQLEQSNQTSLSISAQALEIKQQALSFAQKENSQPVLSRVVSTQNGDLNHLLGDDAELAKRYERSKKPSFFTWLGGLFLCAVLGTGTLFGSHVANAKDIAHQEQPKVEQSAKKEIDKKK
;
A
#
# COMPACT_ATOMS: atom_id res chain seq x y z
N MET A 1 -6.49 13.59 -1.29
CA MET A 1 -7.20 14.70 -1.96
C MET A 1 -6.19 15.42 -2.83
N THR A 2 -6.60 15.97 -3.97
CA THR A 2 -5.71 16.71 -4.88
C THR A 2 -5.46 18.12 -4.34
N ASN A 3 -4.46 18.24 -3.46
CA ASN A 3 -3.93 19.54 -3.11
C ASN A 3 -3.10 20.01 -4.30
N ASN A 4 -3.60 20.99 -5.06
CA ASN A 4 -2.80 21.67 -6.06
C ASN A 4 -1.63 22.35 -5.33
N VAL A 5 -0.41 21.94 -5.62
CA VAL A 5 0.77 22.76 -5.31
C VAL A 5 0.77 23.86 -6.36
N LEU A 6 0.31 25.04 -5.96
CA LEU A 6 0.32 26.22 -6.80
C LEU A 6 1.62 26.97 -6.55
N ASP A 7 2.44 27.07 -7.59
CA ASP A 7 3.46 28.12 -7.71
C ASP A 7 2.82 29.47 -7.37
N ILE A 8 3.54 30.29 -6.62
CA ILE A 8 3.08 31.62 -6.21
C ILE A 8 2.70 32.49 -7.42
N SER A 9 3.22 32.19 -8.62
CA SER A 9 2.81 32.84 -9.88
C SER A 9 1.34 32.62 -10.29
N TYR A 10 0.61 31.72 -9.64
CA TYR A 10 -0.84 31.51 -9.82
C TYR A 10 -1.71 32.23 -8.77
N LEU A 11 -1.13 32.89 -7.77
CA LEU A 11 -1.87 33.72 -6.82
C LEU A 11 -2.19 35.10 -7.42
N GLU A 12 -3.41 35.61 -7.22
CA GLU A 12 -3.80 36.96 -7.65
C GLU A 12 -3.21 38.02 -6.69
N MET A 13 -1.91 38.28 -6.85
CA MET A 13 -1.14 39.18 -5.99
C MET A 13 -0.94 40.56 -6.62
N ASP A 14 -1.45 41.59 -5.95
CA ASP A 14 -1.16 42.98 -6.26
C ASP A 14 0.32 43.30 -6.00
N TYR A 15 0.88 44.20 -6.81
CA TYR A 15 2.29 44.56 -6.74
C TYR A 15 2.53 46.06 -6.92
N ALA A 16 3.65 46.52 -6.37
CA ALA A 16 4.23 47.81 -6.68
C ALA A 16 5.42 47.64 -7.62
N GLU A 17 5.52 48.49 -8.65
CA GLU A 17 6.68 48.55 -9.54
C GLU A 17 7.73 49.54 -9.04
N VAL A 18 8.99 49.10 -9.10
CA VAL A 18 10.17 49.76 -8.54
C VAL A 18 11.29 49.69 -9.58
N GLY A 19 11.19 50.58 -10.58
CA GLY A 19 11.89 50.38 -11.85
C GLY A 19 11.51 49.02 -12.44
N ASP A 20 12.50 48.25 -12.89
CA ASP A 20 12.31 46.92 -13.48
C ASP A 20 11.90 45.81 -12.47
N THR A 21 11.78 46.13 -11.18
CA THR A 21 11.44 45.14 -10.14
C THR A 21 9.99 45.26 -9.67
N LYS A 22 9.22 44.18 -9.80
CA LYS A 22 7.89 44.03 -9.19
C LYS A 22 8.02 43.51 -7.75
N ILE A 23 7.50 44.25 -6.79
CA ILE A 23 7.38 43.86 -5.37
C ILE A 23 5.92 43.48 -5.11
N TYR A 24 5.66 42.20 -4.89
CA TYR A 24 4.32 41.68 -4.61
C TYR A 24 4.02 41.79 -3.12
N ILE A 25 2.78 42.14 -2.78
CA ILE A 25 2.30 42.11 -1.39
C ILE A 25 1.45 40.88 -1.21
N VAL A 26 1.86 40.00 -0.29
CA VAL A 26 1.28 38.66 -0.15
C VAL A 26 0.70 38.49 1.25
N PRO A 27 -0.61 38.18 1.40
CA PRO A 27 -1.18 37.88 2.70
C PRO A 27 -0.79 36.47 3.17
N VAL A 28 -0.49 36.38 4.47
CA VAL A 28 -0.23 35.14 5.19
C VAL A 28 -1.26 35.02 6.30
N VAL A 29 -1.90 33.85 6.40
CA VAL A 29 -2.90 33.53 7.43
C VAL A 29 -2.40 32.42 8.32
N ALA A 30 -2.54 32.60 9.63
CA ALA A 30 -2.20 31.62 10.65
C ALA A 30 -3.37 31.39 11.63
N PRO A 31 -3.38 30.29 12.41
CA PRO A 31 -4.35 30.07 13.48
C PRO A 31 -4.23 31.14 14.57
N ASN A 32 -5.36 31.65 15.07
CA ASN A 32 -5.33 32.59 16.20
C ASN A 32 -5.10 31.87 17.54
N LEU A 33 -4.10 32.30 18.31
CA LEU A 33 -3.68 31.65 19.56
C LEU A 33 -4.34 32.30 20.78
N ILE A 34 -5.63 32.02 20.96
CA ILE A 34 -6.44 32.51 22.07
C ILE A 34 -5.92 31.95 23.41
N LEU A 35 -5.76 32.83 24.40
CA LEU A 35 -5.26 32.48 25.74
C LEU A 35 -6.10 31.36 26.38
N GLY A 36 -5.47 30.21 26.67
CA GLY A 36 -6.11 29.06 27.31
C GLY A 36 -6.52 27.91 26.39
N LYS A 37 -6.54 28.10 25.05
CA LYS A 37 -6.61 27.00 24.08
C LYS A 37 -5.23 26.40 23.81
N SER A 38 -5.18 25.16 23.32
CA SER A 38 -3.91 24.54 22.89
C SER A 38 -3.54 24.90 21.45
N LYS A 39 -2.24 24.95 21.10
CA LYS A 39 -1.80 25.22 19.72
C LYS A 39 -2.38 24.21 18.73
N GLY A 40 -2.35 22.91 19.06
CA GLY A 40 -2.87 21.85 18.18
C GLY A 40 -4.35 22.02 17.88
N GLU A 41 -5.16 22.34 18.90
CA GLU A 41 -6.59 22.64 18.74
C GLU A 41 -6.83 23.87 17.85
N ALA A 42 -6.03 24.93 17.98
CA ALA A 42 -6.12 26.09 17.09
C ALA A 42 -5.76 25.72 15.63
N VAL A 43 -4.67 24.97 15.44
CA VAL A 43 -4.20 24.48 14.13
C VAL A 43 -5.23 23.56 13.46
N ASP A 44 -5.87 22.66 14.20
CA ASP A 44 -6.84 21.72 13.62
C ASP A 44 -8.21 22.37 13.36
N ASN A 45 -8.59 23.40 14.10
CA ASN A 45 -9.71 24.28 13.74
C ASN A 45 -9.38 25.09 12.46
N PHE A 46 -8.17 25.64 12.35
CA PHE A 46 -7.72 26.37 11.17
C PHE A 46 -7.69 25.49 9.91
N LYS A 47 -7.20 24.24 10.01
CA LYS A 47 -7.29 23.25 8.91
C LYS A 47 -8.73 22.97 8.48
N GLN A 48 -9.69 22.92 9.41
CA GLN A 48 -11.11 22.78 9.05
C GLN A 48 -11.63 24.01 8.32
N ILE A 49 -11.23 25.22 8.73
CA ILE A 49 -11.54 26.47 8.01
C ILE A 49 -10.98 26.37 6.58
N LEU A 50 -9.67 26.15 6.40
CA LEU A 50 -9.03 26.01 5.06
C LEU A 50 -9.73 24.98 4.16
N CYS A 51 -10.06 23.80 4.69
CA CYS A 51 -10.78 22.75 3.94
C CYS A 51 -12.19 23.17 3.52
N SER A 52 -12.84 24.06 4.28
CA SER A 52 -14.20 24.54 4.00
C SER A 52 -14.24 25.77 3.09
N THR A 53 -13.21 26.62 3.13
CA THR A 53 -13.16 27.94 2.45
C THR A 53 -12.49 27.89 1.07
N LYS A 54 -11.84 26.76 0.71
CA LYS A 54 -11.21 26.54 -0.61
C LYS A 54 -10.22 27.63 -1.05
N LEU A 55 -9.37 28.11 -0.13
CA LEU A 55 -8.37 29.12 -0.47
C LEU A 55 -7.39 28.60 -1.53
N VAL A 56 -7.06 29.44 -2.51
CA VAL A 56 -5.90 29.22 -3.38
C VAL A 56 -4.67 29.47 -2.52
N GLN A 57 -3.83 28.46 -2.34
CA GLN A 57 -2.66 28.53 -1.44
C GLN A 57 -1.38 28.13 -2.18
N SER A 58 -0.29 28.85 -1.93
CA SER A 58 1.03 28.48 -2.42
C SER A 58 1.86 27.78 -1.35
N PHE A 59 2.67 26.80 -1.78
CA PHE A 59 3.65 26.10 -0.95
C PHE A 59 5.10 26.33 -1.42
N ASP A 60 5.29 27.05 -2.54
CA ASP A 60 6.59 27.24 -3.18
C ASP A 60 7.39 28.37 -2.50
N VAL A 61 6.71 29.23 -1.74
CA VAL A 61 7.31 30.25 -0.87
C VAL A 61 6.98 29.99 0.59
N THR A 62 7.96 30.19 1.47
CA THR A 62 7.80 30.10 2.93
C THR A 62 8.12 31.43 3.61
N ILE A 63 7.60 31.65 4.83
CA ILE A 63 8.14 32.69 5.71
C ILE A 63 9.58 32.33 6.08
N ASN A 64 10.44 33.31 6.39
CA ASN A 64 11.81 33.01 6.82
C ASN A 64 11.85 32.68 8.33
N PRO A 65 12.00 31.41 8.77
CA PRO A 65 11.99 31.05 10.20
C PRO A 65 13.25 31.52 10.95
N LYS A 66 14.25 32.04 10.23
CA LYS A 66 15.50 32.60 10.79
C LYS A 66 15.45 34.12 10.96
N ASP A 67 14.39 34.80 10.51
CA ASP A 67 14.20 36.21 10.83
C ASP A 67 13.73 36.32 12.28
N ASP A 68 14.40 37.15 13.08
CA ASP A 68 14.01 37.31 14.47
C ASP A 68 12.67 38.05 14.63
N ASN A 69 12.29 38.86 13.64
CA ASN A 69 11.07 39.66 13.64
C ASN A 69 9.86 38.94 13.01
N GLU A 70 10.02 37.75 12.41
CA GLU A 70 8.92 37.01 11.78
C GLU A 70 7.95 36.46 12.85
N PRO A 71 6.73 37.03 13.01
CA PRO A 71 5.84 36.66 14.10
C PRO A 71 5.16 35.29 13.93
N PHE A 72 5.12 34.73 12.72
CA PHE A 72 4.51 33.43 12.44
C PHE A 72 5.51 32.27 12.49
N LYS A 73 6.81 32.49 12.77
CA LYS A 73 7.85 31.43 12.88
C LYS A 73 7.61 30.38 13.98
N ILE A 74 6.57 30.55 14.79
CA ILE A 74 6.06 29.57 15.76
C ILE A 74 5.21 28.46 15.12
N PHE A 75 4.84 28.63 13.85
CA PHE A 75 4.10 27.68 13.02
C PHE A 75 5.05 27.03 12.00
N ALA A 76 4.83 25.75 11.69
CA ALA A 76 5.48 25.05 10.59
C ALA A 76 4.79 25.37 9.25
N ASP A 77 5.45 25.08 8.13
CA ASP A 77 5.03 25.45 6.77
C ASP A 77 3.74 24.77 6.26
N HIS A 78 3.11 23.93 7.09
CA HIS A 78 1.80 23.31 6.86
C HIS A 78 0.75 23.69 7.94
N GLU A 79 1.09 24.63 8.82
CA GLU A 79 0.23 25.17 9.88
C GLU A 79 -0.20 26.62 9.60
N TYR A 80 0.45 27.32 8.66
CA TYR A 80 0.03 28.61 8.10
C TYR A 80 -0.27 28.47 6.60
N CYS A 81 -0.86 29.52 5.99
CA CYS A 81 -1.26 29.55 4.58
C CYS A 81 -0.75 30.84 3.91
N VAL A 82 -0.07 30.73 2.76
CA VAL A 82 0.24 31.85 1.86
C VAL A 82 -0.81 31.85 0.74
N THR A 83 -1.49 32.97 0.49
CA THR A 83 -2.69 33.03 -0.37
C THR A 83 -2.82 34.41 -1.04
N ASP A 84 -3.91 34.65 -1.78
CA ASP A 84 -4.24 35.94 -2.39
C ASP A 84 -5.47 36.61 -1.75
N PHE A 85 -5.60 37.92 -1.94
CA PHE A 85 -6.68 38.72 -1.35
C PHE A 85 -8.07 38.34 -1.90
N ALA A 86 -8.16 37.77 -3.11
CA ALA A 86 -9.39 37.26 -3.68
C ALA A 86 -9.86 35.99 -2.95
N SER A 87 -8.95 35.03 -2.74
CA SER A 87 -9.23 33.79 -2.01
C SER A 87 -9.70 34.06 -0.59
N LEU A 88 -9.08 35.02 0.10
CA LEU A 88 -9.42 35.39 1.47
C LEU A 88 -10.92 35.69 1.68
N GLN A 89 -11.60 36.26 0.68
CA GLN A 89 -13.04 36.57 0.74
C GLN A 89 -13.94 35.32 0.81
N ASN A 90 -13.40 34.12 0.58
CA ASN A 90 -14.10 32.86 0.78
C ASN A 90 -14.03 32.36 2.24
N ILE A 91 -13.22 32.97 3.10
CA ILE A 91 -13.35 32.82 4.55
C ILE A 91 -14.63 33.56 4.96
N LYS A 92 -15.49 32.90 5.75
CA LYS A 92 -16.68 33.56 6.28
C LYS A 92 -16.32 34.52 7.41
N GLU A 93 -17.08 35.61 7.52
CA GLU A 93 -17.02 36.58 8.62
C GLU A 93 -17.05 35.91 10.01
N GLU A 94 -17.91 34.91 10.21
CA GLU A 94 -18.02 34.11 11.45
C GLU A 94 -16.74 33.33 11.83
N LYS A 95 -15.69 33.39 11.00
CA LYS A 95 -14.39 32.74 11.16
C LYS A 95 -13.17 33.65 11.08
N TYR A 96 -13.35 34.97 10.96
CA TYR A 96 -12.20 35.88 11.00
C TYR A 96 -11.49 35.87 12.37
N ASP A 97 -12.23 35.81 13.49
CA ASP A 97 -11.65 35.80 14.85
C ASP A 97 -10.83 34.53 15.19
N ASP A 98 -11.14 33.40 14.54
CA ASP A 98 -10.38 32.14 14.67
C ASP A 98 -9.06 32.19 13.86
N CYS A 99 -8.90 33.18 12.97
CA CYS A 99 -7.74 33.40 12.10
C CYS A 99 -6.90 34.60 12.55
N ASN A 100 -5.65 34.66 12.09
CA ASN A 100 -4.74 35.77 12.33
C ASN A 100 -4.03 36.12 11.02
N PHE A 101 -4.15 37.37 10.59
CA PHE A 101 -3.69 37.82 9.28
C PHE A 101 -2.47 38.75 9.40
N GLY A 102 -1.60 38.71 8.40
CA GLY A 102 -0.49 39.65 8.26
C GLY A 102 0.01 39.68 6.81
N LEU A 103 0.64 40.78 6.40
CA LEU A 103 1.17 40.93 5.04
C LEU A 103 2.69 40.72 5.00
N ARG A 104 3.20 40.25 3.86
CA ARG A 104 4.62 40.08 3.55
C ARG A 104 4.95 40.69 2.20
N LEU A 105 6.23 41.00 1.99
CA LEU A 105 6.74 41.33 0.66
C LEU A 105 7.34 40.08 0.01
N TYR A 106 7.02 39.86 -1.26
CA TYR A 106 7.68 38.88 -2.11
C TYR A 106 8.38 39.58 -3.27
N ILE A 107 9.67 39.28 -3.44
CA ILE A 107 10.54 39.91 -4.43
C ILE A 107 11.29 38.77 -5.15
N PRO A 108 10.75 38.24 -6.26
CA PRO A 108 11.28 37.04 -6.92
C PRO A 108 12.75 37.16 -7.33
N SER A 109 13.18 38.37 -7.68
CA SER A 109 14.55 38.70 -8.09
C SER A 109 15.57 38.66 -6.95
N GLU A 110 15.15 38.76 -5.69
CA GLU A 110 16.02 38.65 -4.52
C GLU A 110 16.02 37.24 -3.92
N ASN A 111 14.84 36.61 -3.80
CA ASN A 111 14.71 35.22 -3.37
C ASN A 111 13.37 34.62 -3.83
N ALA A 112 13.41 33.71 -4.80
CA ALA A 112 12.24 33.06 -5.38
C ALA A 112 11.44 32.15 -4.42
N TYR A 113 11.95 31.84 -3.23
CA TYR A 113 11.35 30.85 -2.32
C TYR A 113 11.04 31.39 -0.91
N GLN A 114 11.23 32.68 -0.64
CA GLN A 114 11.04 33.24 0.71
C GLN A 114 10.32 34.60 0.73
N LEU A 115 9.36 34.70 1.64
CA LEU A 115 8.65 35.92 2.00
C LEU A 115 9.45 36.74 3.01
N LYS A 116 9.41 38.08 2.88
CA LYS A 116 10.06 39.03 3.79
C LYS A 116 9.05 39.76 4.67
N VAL A 117 9.41 39.97 5.94
CA VAL A 117 8.67 40.77 6.92
C VAL A 117 8.61 42.22 6.44
N ILE A 118 7.45 42.89 6.57
CA ILE A 118 7.32 44.32 6.24
C ILE A 118 7.99 45.13 7.34
N ASN A 119 8.97 45.97 6.98
CA ASN A 119 9.71 46.77 7.94
C ASN A 119 8.85 47.93 8.51
N ASN A 120 8.99 48.20 9.81
CA ASN A 120 8.27 49.25 10.54
C ASN A 120 8.58 50.68 10.02
N ASP A 121 9.64 50.88 9.25
CA ASP A 121 9.90 52.16 8.56
C ASP A 121 8.86 52.48 7.46
N ILE A 122 8.07 51.49 7.02
CA ILE A 122 6.91 51.69 6.15
C ILE A 122 5.68 52.09 6.98
N LEU A 123 5.48 51.50 8.17
CA LEU A 123 4.42 51.91 9.12
C LEU A 123 4.53 53.37 9.55
N ASN A 124 5.76 53.83 9.82
CA ASN A 124 6.01 55.18 10.32
C ASN A 124 6.02 56.26 9.22
N ALA A 125 5.56 55.95 7.99
CA ALA A 125 5.51 56.89 6.89
C ALA A 125 4.41 57.96 7.11
N SER A 126 4.73 59.23 6.88
CA SER A 126 3.89 60.38 7.24
C SER A 126 2.52 60.45 6.56
N ASN A 127 2.30 59.66 5.52
CA ASN A 127 1.06 59.59 4.74
C ASN A 127 0.28 58.28 4.94
N MET A 128 0.74 57.35 5.78
CA MET A 128 0.05 56.08 6.02
C MET A 128 -1.19 56.30 6.92
N PRO A 129 -2.36 55.71 6.60
CA PRO A 129 -3.52 55.76 7.50
C PRO A 129 -3.26 55.01 8.81
N ASP A 130 -3.74 55.56 9.93
CA ASP A 130 -3.71 54.85 11.22
C ASP A 130 -4.82 53.79 11.26
N PHE A 131 -4.43 52.54 11.04
CA PHE A 131 -5.31 51.37 11.13
C PHE A 131 -5.38 50.77 12.55
N GLY A 132 -4.77 51.40 13.56
CA GLY A 132 -4.75 50.93 14.95
C GLY A 132 -3.86 49.71 15.23
N THR A 133 -3.11 49.24 14.22
CA THR A 133 -2.31 48.00 14.25
C THR A 133 -0.83 48.30 14.48
N ALA A 134 -0.25 47.77 15.57
CA ALA A 134 1.14 48.02 15.95
C ALA A 134 2.20 47.29 15.09
N ASN A 135 1.79 46.40 14.17
CA ASN A 135 2.66 45.67 13.25
C ASN A 135 1.83 45.25 12.00
N MET A 136 2.39 45.36 10.79
CA MET A 136 1.72 44.88 9.55
C MET A 136 1.84 43.36 9.37
N SER A 137 2.72 42.73 10.14
CA SER A 137 3.15 41.36 9.91
C SER A 137 2.29 40.32 10.65
N LYS A 138 1.43 40.74 11.58
CA LYS A 138 0.52 39.90 12.39
C LYS A 138 -0.55 40.79 13.04
N ASP A 139 -1.66 40.20 13.46
CA ASP A 139 -2.76 40.87 14.17
C ASP A 139 -3.47 41.95 13.34
N LEU A 140 -3.50 41.78 12.01
CA LEU A 140 -4.35 42.56 11.12
C LEU A 140 -5.79 42.01 11.11
N ASN A 141 -6.76 42.91 11.10
CA ASN A 141 -8.17 42.57 10.89
C ASN A 141 -8.44 42.35 9.39
N PHE A 142 -9.34 41.43 9.06
CA PHE A 142 -9.69 41.12 7.67
C PHE A 142 -10.04 42.37 6.84
N GLU A 143 -10.89 43.23 7.39
CA GLU A 143 -11.39 44.45 6.73
C GLU A 143 -10.29 45.49 6.45
N THR A 144 -9.19 45.49 7.22
CA THR A 144 -8.09 46.45 6.99
C THR A 144 -7.09 45.96 5.95
N LEU A 145 -7.04 44.67 5.63
CA LEU A 145 -6.02 44.07 4.74
C LEU A 145 -5.93 44.76 3.36
N VAL A 146 -7.06 45.00 2.70
CA VAL A 146 -7.10 45.57 1.33
C VAL A 146 -6.76 47.08 1.32
N PRO A 147 -7.38 47.95 2.15
CA PRO A 147 -6.97 49.35 2.25
C PRO A 147 -5.50 49.54 2.65
N LEU A 148 -4.97 48.65 3.49
CA LEU A 148 -3.60 48.67 3.97
C LEU A 148 -2.61 48.18 2.91
N ARG A 149 -2.97 47.16 2.12
CA ARG A 149 -2.25 46.75 0.89
C ARG A 149 -2.12 47.92 -0.08
N ASP A 150 -3.24 48.57 -0.40
CA ASP A 150 -3.28 49.66 -1.37
C ASP A 150 -2.44 50.86 -0.92
N ALA A 151 -2.51 51.21 0.37
CA ALA A 151 -1.66 52.23 0.97
C ALA A 151 -0.16 51.91 0.89
N ILE A 152 0.25 50.64 1.06
CA ILE A 152 1.66 50.24 0.86
C ILE A 152 2.06 50.38 -0.61
N ILE A 153 1.23 49.90 -1.56
CA ILE A 153 1.51 49.98 -3.00
C ILE A 153 1.68 51.44 -3.42
N GLU A 154 0.75 52.32 -3.01
CA GLU A 154 0.83 53.75 -3.30
C GLU A 154 2.08 54.39 -2.68
N GLN A 155 2.43 54.05 -1.42
CA GLN A 155 3.65 54.59 -0.78
C GLN A 155 4.95 54.10 -1.44
N ILE A 156 4.98 52.90 -2.02
CA ILE A 156 6.13 52.43 -2.82
C ILE A 156 6.16 53.17 -4.16
N GLN A 157 5.04 53.25 -4.88
CA GLN A 157 4.95 53.91 -6.18
C GLN A 157 5.25 55.43 -6.10
N GLN A 158 4.73 56.14 -5.10
CA GLN A 158 5.03 57.56 -4.85
C GLN A 158 6.53 57.80 -4.65
N LYS A 159 7.25 56.90 -3.96
CA LYS A 159 8.70 56.98 -3.80
C LYS A 159 9.46 56.79 -5.12
N ASN A 160 8.88 56.09 -6.10
CA ASN A 160 9.49 55.83 -7.41
C ASN A 160 9.13 56.88 -8.46
N HIS A 161 7.90 57.40 -8.49
CA HIS A 161 7.52 58.50 -9.40
C HIS A 161 8.36 59.77 -9.15
N ASN A 162 8.70 60.06 -7.87
CA ASN A 162 9.65 61.12 -7.52
C ASN A 162 11.06 60.92 -8.10
N ASN A 163 11.42 59.70 -8.55
CA ASN A 163 12.69 59.39 -9.22
C ASN A 163 12.56 59.28 -10.75
N HIS A 164 11.36 59.09 -11.29
CA HIS A 164 11.13 58.76 -12.71
C HIS A 164 10.53 59.87 -13.59
N ALA A 165 10.10 61.01 -13.03
CA ALA A 165 9.41 62.10 -13.74
C ALA A 165 10.29 62.92 -14.72
N VAL A 166 11.07 62.26 -15.59
CA VAL A 166 12.16 62.87 -16.37
C VAL A 166 12.14 62.53 -17.88
N ASN A 167 11.63 61.37 -18.33
CA ASN A 167 12.10 60.77 -19.61
C ASN A 167 11.06 60.16 -20.61
N ASP A 168 9.74 60.22 -20.43
CA ASP A 168 8.75 59.53 -21.30
C ASP A 168 7.86 60.44 -22.19
N GLU A 169 7.73 60.12 -23.48
CA GLU A 169 6.65 60.59 -24.38
C GLU A 169 6.37 59.55 -25.51
N GLU A 170 5.99 59.93 -26.74
CA GLU A 170 5.55 58.94 -27.75
C GLU A 170 6.66 57.96 -28.17
N ALA A 171 6.54 56.62 -28.09
CA ALA A 171 5.40 55.70 -28.33
C ALA A 171 5.16 55.31 -29.81
N GLN A 172 4.14 54.49 -30.04
CA GLN A 172 3.67 53.86 -31.29
C GLN A 172 4.43 52.58 -31.75
N ALA A 173 3.78 51.43 -31.98
CA ALA A 173 2.35 51.10 -31.81
C ALA A 173 2.02 49.58 -31.75
N THR A 174 0.84 49.25 -31.18
CA THR A 174 -0.07 48.09 -31.48
C THR A 174 0.48 46.65 -31.22
N THR A 175 -0.23 45.60 -31.68
CA THR A 175 -0.31 44.15 -31.29
C THR A 175 -1.55 43.80 -30.42
N ILE A 176 -1.90 42.50 -30.30
CA ILE A 176 -3.16 42.01 -29.67
C ILE A 176 -3.21 42.32 -28.16
N PRO A 177 -4.39 42.61 -27.57
CA PRO A 177 -4.62 42.45 -26.14
C PRO A 177 -4.81 40.96 -25.73
N HIS A 178 -3.90 40.07 -26.13
CA HIS A 178 -3.83 38.72 -25.56
C HIS A 178 -3.01 38.78 -24.27
N ASN A 179 -3.48 39.58 -23.31
CA ASN A 179 -2.66 40.11 -22.22
C ASN A 179 -2.43 39.09 -21.07
N VAL A 180 -1.64 38.07 -21.37
CA VAL A 180 -0.92 37.26 -20.38
C VAL A 180 0.49 37.09 -20.94
N GLU A 181 1.48 37.81 -20.39
CA GLU A 181 2.90 37.61 -20.73
C GLU A 181 3.47 36.33 -20.10
N HIS A 182 2.79 35.22 -20.34
CA HIS A 182 3.44 33.93 -20.44
C HIS A 182 4.26 33.92 -21.73
N SER A 183 5.46 34.51 -21.66
CA SER A 183 6.44 34.68 -22.75
C SER A 183 6.29 33.60 -23.83
N ASN A 184 6.15 34.01 -25.10
CA ASN A 184 5.73 33.13 -26.21
C ASN A 184 6.57 31.84 -26.32
N ILE A 185 7.83 31.88 -25.88
CA ILE A 185 8.68 30.70 -25.72
C ILE A 185 8.08 29.59 -24.85
N LYS A 186 7.31 29.89 -23.79
CA LYS A 186 6.62 28.93 -22.90
C LYS A 186 5.53 28.20 -23.68
N LEU A 187 4.77 28.92 -24.50
CA LEU A 187 3.73 28.36 -25.37
C LEU A 187 4.35 27.51 -26.49
N LEU A 188 5.39 28.03 -27.17
CA LEU A 188 6.15 27.29 -28.19
C LEU A 188 6.79 26.01 -27.64
N LYS A 189 7.35 26.05 -26.41
CA LYS A 189 7.91 24.88 -25.71
C LYS A 189 6.85 23.82 -25.41
N ASN A 190 5.69 24.24 -24.88
CA ASN A 190 4.59 23.31 -24.61
C ASN A 190 4.10 22.65 -25.91
N ASN A 191 3.96 23.42 -26.99
CA ASN A 191 3.59 22.90 -28.31
C ASN A 191 4.65 21.92 -28.84
N LEU A 192 5.95 22.25 -28.75
CA LEU A 192 7.05 21.36 -29.15
C LEU A 192 7.00 20.02 -28.38
N TYR A 193 6.81 20.05 -27.06
CA TYR A 193 6.72 18.84 -26.25
C TYR A 193 5.52 17.98 -26.63
N ASN A 194 4.34 18.60 -26.81
CA ASN A 194 3.12 17.90 -27.22
C ASN A 194 3.24 17.29 -28.61
N THR A 195 3.89 17.97 -29.57
CA THR A 195 4.15 17.43 -30.91
C THR A 195 5.13 16.25 -30.85
N LEU A 196 6.18 16.31 -30.02
CA LEU A 196 7.11 15.20 -29.82
C LEU A 196 6.44 13.98 -29.17
N ASP A 197 5.57 14.16 -28.17
CA ASP A 197 4.77 13.07 -27.60
C ASP A 197 3.79 12.46 -28.62
N GLY A 198 3.29 13.26 -29.58
CA GLY A 198 2.47 12.78 -30.68
C GLY A 198 3.23 11.99 -31.75
N LEU A 199 4.50 12.31 -32.01
CA LEU A 199 5.32 11.69 -33.06
C LEU A 199 6.03 10.39 -32.62
N ILE A 200 6.39 10.29 -31.34
CA ILE A 200 7.11 9.15 -30.78
C ILE A 200 6.11 8.11 -30.28
N ASP A 201 6.16 6.91 -30.86
CA ASP A 201 5.11 5.89 -30.70
C ASP A 201 4.87 5.52 -29.23
N LYS A 202 3.60 5.25 -28.92
CA LYS A 202 3.18 4.78 -27.60
C LYS A 202 3.48 3.28 -27.48
N ILE A 203 4.01 2.89 -26.34
CA ILE A 203 4.45 1.51 -26.08
C ILE A 203 3.27 0.67 -25.61
N TYR A 204 3.11 -0.47 -26.26
CA TYR A 204 2.12 -1.51 -25.92
C TYR A 204 2.81 -2.87 -25.99
N LEU A 205 2.46 -3.78 -25.07
CA LEU A 205 3.02 -5.14 -25.01
C LEU A 205 1.92 -6.19 -25.25
N ASP A 206 1.02 -5.91 -26.17
CA ASP A 206 -0.28 -6.59 -26.31
C ASP A 206 -0.34 -7.57 -27.49
N ASP A 207 0.82 -8.13 -27.88
CA ASP A 207 0.92 -9.29 -28.77
C ASP A 207 0.20 -10.49 -28.13
N GLU A 208 -0.58 -11.25 -28.91
CA GLU A 208 -1.19 -12.51 -28.47
C GLU A 208 -0.13 -13.53 -28.00
N LYS A 209 1.11 -13.44 -28.52
CA LYS A 209 2.26 -14.23 -28.05
C LYS A 209 2.75 -13.84 -26.65
N LEU A 210 2.25 -12.74 -26.08
CA LEU A 210 2.48 -12.29 -24.70
C LEU A 210 1.26 -12.54 -23.78
N GLN A 211 0.31 -13.37 -24.21
CA GLN A 211 -0.72 -13.94 -23.33
C GLN A 211 -0.22 -15.27 -22.73
N PHE A 212 -0.60 -15.55 -21.47
CA PHE A 212 -0.28 -16.80 -20.81
C PHE A 212 -1.34 -17.85 -21.14
N ASN A 213 -1.00 -18.81 -22.01
CA ASN A 213 -1.92 -19.88 -22.39
C ASN A 213 -1.88 -20.99 -21.34
N SER A 214 -3.02 -21.26 -20.71
CA SER A 214 -3.17 -22.35 -19.72
C SER A 214 -2.75 -23.70 -20.31
N ILE A 215 -2.06 -24.50 -19.48
CA ILE A 215 -1.65 -25.88 -19.79
C ILE A 215 -2.42 -26.92 -18.95
N ILE A 216 -3.40 -26.46 -18.17
CA ILE A 216 -4.18 -27.26 -17.21
C ILE A 216 -5.65 -27.35 -17.60
N LYS A 217 -6.27 -26.25 -18.10
CA LYS A 217 -7.72 -26.18 -18.34
C LYS A 217 -8.25 -27.25 -19.29
N ASP A 218 -7.42 -27.74 -20.22
CA ASP A 218 -7.77 -28.75 -21.22
C ASP A 218 -7.29 -30.18 -20.86
N LYS A 219 -7.09 -30.48 -19.57
CA LYS A 219 -6.62 -31.80 -19.09
C LYS A 219 -7.51 -32.41 -18.01
N ASP A 220 -7.77 -33.71 -18.17
CA ASP A 220 -8.55 -34.54 -17.22
C ASP A 220 -7.74 -34.92 -15.95
N TYR A 221 -7.45 -33.94 -15.09
CA TYR A 221 -6.84 -34.18 -13.77
C TYR A 221 -7.87 -34.53 -12.69
N ASP A 222 -7.51 -35.38 -11.71
CA ASP A 222 -8.34 -35.68 -10.53
C ASP A 222 -8.69 -34.40 -9.75
N GLU A 223 -9.94 -34.27 -9.31
CA GLU A 223 -10.49 -33.12 -8.59
C GLU A 223 -9.68 -32.76 -7.34
N LYS A 224 -8.93 -33.71 -6.77
CA LYS A 224 -8.06 -33.53 -5.60
C LYS A 224 -6.75 -32.80 -5.92
N VAL A 225 -6.21 -32.94 -7.12
CA VAL A 225 -4.90 -32.36 -7.53
C VAL A 225 -5.07 -31.13 -8.40
N LEU A 226 -6.17 -31.04 -9.16
CA LEU A 226 -6.52 -29.91 -10.02
C LEU A 226 -6.38 -28.53 -9.32
N PRO A 227 -6.83 -28.30 -8.07
CA PRO A 227 -6.68 -27.00 -7.40
C PRO A 227 -5.21 -26.64 -7.09
N THR A 228 -4.36 -27.65 -6.85
CA THR A 228 -2.93 -27.45 -6.59
C THR A 228 -2.22 -27.01 -7.88
N TYR A 229 -2.50 -27.69 -9.00
CA TYR A 229 -1.90 -27.32 -10.28
C TYR A 229 -2.42 -25.97 -10.77
N GLN A 230 -3.73 -25.70 -10.66
CA GLN A 230 -4.31 -24.39 -11.00
C GLN A 230 -3.65 -23.24 -10.23
N LYS A 231 -3.28 -23.46 -8.96
CA LYS A 231 -2.57 -22.46 -8.16
C LYS A 231 -1.13 -22.24 -8.61
N LEU A 232 -0.42 -23.28 -9.07
CA LEU A 232 0.93 -23.16 -9.64
C LEU A 232 0.90 -22.43 -10.98
N GLU A 233 -0.10 -22.73 -11.83
CA GLU A 233 -0.35 -21.99 -13.07
C GLU A 233 -0.64 -20.51 -12.79
N GLN A 234 -1.52 -20.20 -11.83
CA GLN A 234 -1.80 -18.82 -11.45
C GLN A 234 -0.54 -18.09 -10.96
N LEU A 235 0.27 -18.70 -10.09
CA LEU A 235 1.53 -18.10 -9.63
C LEU A 235 2.51 -17.84 -10.79
N THR A 236 2.57 -18.75 -11.76
CA THR A 236 3.42 -18.61 -12.95
C THR A 236 2.91 -17.51 -13.89
N GLU A 237 1.59 -17.39 -14.04
CA GLU A 237 0.92 -16.32 -14.79
C GLU A 237 1.12 -14.95 -14.12
N ASP A 238 1.00 -14.88 -12.79
CA ASP A 238 1.23 -13.66 -12.00
C ASP A 238 2.71 -13.21 -12.09
N ASP A 239 3.69 -14.11 -11.94
CA ASP A 239 5.13 -13.80 -12.07
C ASP A 239 5.53 -13.40 -13.52
N PHE A 240 4.86 -13.95 -14.53
CA PHE A 240 5.02 -13.51 -15.91
C PHE A 240 4.42 -12.12 -16.15
N ASN A 241 3.19 -11.87 -15.66
CA ASN A 241 2.51 -10.58 -15.78
C ASN A 241 3.25 -9.46 -15.05
N GLN A 242 3.85 -9.75 -13.88
CA GLN A 242 4.73 -8.81 -13.17
C GLN A 242 5.96 -8.44 -14.03
N ALA A 243 6.65 -9.43 -14.62
CA ALA A 243 7.80 -9.17 -15.50
C ALA A 243 7.41 -8.38 -16.77
N LYS A 244 6.21 -8.62 -17.33
CA LYS A 244 5.63 -7.83 -18.43
C LYS A 244 5.39 -6.37 -18.00
N SER A 245 4.86 -6.15 -16.80
CA SER A 245 4.64 -4.82 -16.22
C SER A 245 5.96 -4.06 -16.00
N ASP A 246 6.97 -4.70 -15.42
CA ASP A 246 8.28 -4.09 -15.16
C ASP A 246 9.01 -3.70 -16.47
N LYS A 247 8.87 -4.52 -17.51
CA LYS A 247 9.34 -4.18 -18.88
C LYS A 247 8.56 -3.01 -19.48
N LEU A 248 7.24 -2.98 -19.36
CA LEU A 248 6.41 -1.87 -19.83
C LEU A 248 6.81 -0.54 -19.17
N ASN A 249 6.96 -0.52 -17.85
CA ASN A 249 7.41 0.65 -17.10
C ASN A 249 8.82 1.11 -17.51
N THR A 250 9.73 0.16 -17.75
CA THR A 250 11.10 0.43 -18.21
C THR A 250 11.13 1.03 -19.62
N LEU A 251 10.30 0.53 -20.53
CA LEU A 251 10.14 1.07 -21.88
C LEU A 251 9.51 2.47 -21.84
N GLN A 252 8.45 2.67 -21.06
CA GLN A 252 7.76 3.97 -20.93
C GLN A 252 8.71 5.06 -20.47
N LYS A 253 9.53 4.79 -19.45
CA LYS A 253 10.57 5.71 -19.01
C LYS A 253 11.60 6.01 -20.12
N LYS A 254 12.04 5.01 -20.89
CA LYS A 254 12.95 5.25 -22.02
C LYS A 254 12.33 6.12 -23.11
N ARG A 255 11.02 6.00 -23.37
CA ARG A 255 10.29 6.89 -24.28
C ARG A 255 10.29 8.33 -23.76
N GLU A 256 10.04 8.53 -22.46
CA GLU A 256 10.13 9.85 -21.81
C GLU A 256 11.56 10.41 -21.89
N ASP A 257 12.59 9.61 -21.60
CA ASP A 257 14.00 10.01 -21.73
C ASP A 257 14.35 10.41 -23.17
N ILE A 258 13.82 9.72 -24.19
CA ILE A 258 13.98 10.05 -25.62
C ILE A 258 13.25 11.36 -25.98
N ILE A 259 11.98 11.53 -25.59
CA ILE A 259 11.23 12.77 -25.80
C ILE A 259 11.98 13.96 -25.19
N ASN A 260 12.43 13.83 -23.93
CA ASN A 260 13.19 14.85 -23.23
C ASN A 260 14.55 15.13 -23.90
N SER A 261 15.24 14.10 -24.38
CA SER A 261 16.52 14.27 -25.10
C SER A 261 16.35 15.07 -26.39
N ILE A 262 15.29 14.80 -27.17
CA ILE A 262 15.01 15.51 -28.42
C ILE A 262 14.52 16.94 -28.11
N TYR A 263 13.57 17.08 -27.19
CA TYR A 263 13.05 18.37 -26.75
C TYR A 263 14.18 19.32 -26.32
N ASN A 264 15.12 18.87 -25.48
CA ASN A 264 16.23 19.70 -25.03
C ASN A 264 17.21 20.11 -26.16
N GLN A 265 17.32 19.32 -27.23
CA GLN A 265 18.08 19.72 -28.42
C GLN A 265 17.32 20.80 -29.20
N LEU A 266 16.06 20.55 -29.53
CA LEU A 266 15.22 21.42 -30.37
C LEU A 266 14.86 22.75 -29.68
N VAL A 267 14.86 22.82 -28.35
CA VAL A 267 14.65 24.06 -27.58
C VAL A 267 15.62 25.17 -27.97
N THR A 268 16.86 24.86 -28.34
CA THR A 268 17.87 25.88 -28.73
C THR A 268 17.50 26.55 -30.06
N ASP A 269 17.14 25.75 -31.06
CA ASP A 269 16.67 26.25 -32.37
C ASP A 269 15.34 27.00 -32.24
N LEU A 270 14.46 26.54 -31.37
CA LEU A 270 13.17 27.17 -31.06
C LEU A 270 13.36 28.53 -30.36
N TRP A 271 14.35 28.69 -29.47
CA TRP A 271 14.76 30.00 -28.95
C TRP A 271 15.27 30.92 -30.07
N SER A 272 16.15 30.42 -30.95
CA SER A 272 16.67 31.22 -32.08
C SER A 272 15.54 31.71 -32.98
N LYS A 273 14.57 30.85 -33.31
CA LYS A 273 13.42 31.23 -34.14
C LYS A 273 12.42 32.16 -33.45
N ASN A 274 12.24 32.05 -32.14
CA ASN A 274 11.45 33.03 -31.39
C ASN A 274 12.12 34.42 -31.43
N ILE A 275 13.43 34.49 -31.23
CA ILE A 275 14.19 35.75 -31.31
C ILE A 275 14.10 36.37 -32.71
N GLU A 276 14.25 35.56 -33.77
CA GLU A 276 14.03 36.04 -35.15
C GLU A 276 12.62 36.65 -35.33
N ALA A 277 11.56 35.97 -34.88
CA ALA A 277 10.19 36.48 -34.98
C ALA A 277 9.98 37.77 -34.16
N ASP A 278 10.55 37.87 -32.96
CA ASP A 278 10.41 39.05 -32.10
C ASP A 278 11.04 40.34 -32.71
N THR A 279 12.01 40.21 -33.64
CA THR A 279 12.53 41.38 -34.40
C THR A 279 11.46 42.06 -35.27
N LEU A 280 10.44 41.33 -35.70
CA LEU A 280 9.35 41.86 -36.53
C LEU A 280 8.41 42.74 -35.71
N LYS A 281 8.18 42.40 -34.44
CA LYS A 281 7.31 43.16 -33.53
C LYS A 281 7.83 44.59 -33.32
N ASN A 282 9.15 44.76 -33.18
CA ASN A 282 9.78 46.07 -33.07
C ASN A 282 10.13 46.65 -34.46
N TYR A 283 9.10 46.97 -35.24
CA TYR A 283 9.23 47.62 -36.55
C TYR A 283 9.89 49.01 -36.53
N LYS A 284 10.13 49.59 -35.34
CA LYS A 284 10.94 50.80 -35.17
C LYS A 284 12.45 50.52 -35.20
N SER A 285 12.91 49.31 -34.86
CA SER A 285 14.34 48.96 -34.95
C SER A 285 14.80 48.87 -36.41
N ALA A 286 16.03 49.29 -36.68
CA ALA A 286 16.67 49.13 -37.99
C ALA A 286 16.87 47.65 -38.39
N ASP A 287 16.84 46.73 -37.43
CA ASP A 287 16.91 45.28 -37.67
C ASP A 287 15.61 44.68 -38.23
N SER A 288 14.50 45.43 -38.18
CA SER A 288 13.18 44.93 -38.57
C SER A 288 12.91 45.17 -40.06
N THR A 289 12.30 44.17 -40.73
CA THR A 289 11.96 44.27 -42.16
C THR A 289 11.03 45.44 -42.48
N TYR A 290 10.21 45.85 -41.52
CA TYR A 290 9.21 46.91 -41.63
C TYR A 290 9.73 48.32 -41.32
N HIS A 291 11.02 48.47 -40.98
CA HIS A 291 11.62 49.77 -40.63
C HIS A 291 11.46 50.82 -41.73
N ASN A 292 11.73 50.45 -42.98
CA ASN A 292 11.64 51.35 -44.13
C ASN A 292 10.22 51.88 -44.34
N ASP A 293 9.20 51.04 -44.13
CA ASP A 293 7.80 51.43 -44.27
C ASP A 293 7.36 52.40 -43.16
N TYR A 294 7.86 52.21 -41.94
CA TYR A 294 7.67 53.15 -40.84
C TYR A 294 8.30 54.52 -41.11
N THR A 295 9.59 54.56 -41.48
CA THR A 295 10.27 55.81 -41.83
C THR A 295 9.58 56.52 -43.00
N ALA A 296 9.06 55.78 -43.98
CA ALA A 296 8.27 56.32 -45.08
C ALA A 296 6.86 56.80 -44.69
N ILE A 297 6.36 56.49 -43.49
CA ILE A 297 5.12 57.04 -42.94
C ILE A 297 5.43 58.29 -42.09
N GLU A 298 6.49 58.27 -41.28
CA GLU A 298 6.99 59.46 -40.56
C GLU A 298 7.34 60.59 -41.53
N GLN A 299 8.09 60.30 -42.59
CA GLN A 299 8.50 61.32 -43.57
C GLN A 299 7.29 61.98 -44.24
N LYS A 300 6.24 61.22 -44.58
CA LYS A 300 4.99 61.78 -45.12
C LYS A 300 4.27 62.70 -44.14
N LEU A 301 4.33 62.43 -42.84
CA LEU A 301 3.78 63.33 -41.82
C LEU A 301 4.62 64.62 -41.75
N ALA A 302 5.95 64.50 -41.68
CA ALA A 302 6.85 65.65 -41.64
C ALA A 302 6.68 66.55 -42.88
N ASP A 303 6.65 65.97 -44.08
CA ASP A 303 6.39 66.66 -45.34
C ASP A 303 5.03 67.37 -45.31
N ALA A 304 3.96 66.68 -44.90
CA ALA A 304 2.62 67.25 -44.81
C ALA A 304 2.52 68.42 -43.82
N LEU A 305 3.09 68.29 -42.62
CA LEU A 305 3.12 69.36 -41.61
C LEU A 305 3.95 70.56 -42.10
N SER A 306 5.06 70.34 -42.80
CA SER A 306 5.90 71.44 -43.35
C SER A 306 5.17 72.31 -44.38
N VAL A 307 4.17 71.77 -45.07
CA VAL A 307 3.37 72.46 -46.09
C VAL A 307 2.17 73.21 -45.49
N ILE A 308 1.74 72.90 -44.26
CA ILE A 308 0.61 73.58 -43.62
C ILE A 308 0.86 75.10 -43.48
N PRO A 309 1.98 75.59 -42.93
CA PRO A 309 2.21 77.04 -42.78
C PRO A 309 2.16 77.82 -44.10
N SER A 310 2.68 77.27 -45.20
CA SER A 310 2.63 77.93 -46.51
C SER A 310 1.21 77.94 -47.10
N THR A 311 0.44 76.88 -46.87
CA THR A 311 -0.97 76.78 -47.26
C THR A 311 -1.85 77.73 -46.46
N VAL A 312 -1.65 77.78 -45.14
CA VAL A 312 -2.32 78.71 -44.21
C VAL A 312 -2.01 80.16 -44.57
N ALA A 313 -0.74 80.50 -44.82
CA ALA A 313 -0.35 81.86 -45.23
C ALA A 313 -0.99 82.28 -46.58
N THR A 314 -1.04 81.36 -47.56
CA THR A 314 -1.67 81.62 -48.87
C THR A 314 -3.19 81.83 -48.72
N HIS A 315 -3.86 81.01 -47.91
CA HIS A 315 -5.29 81.14 -47.66
C HIS A 315 -5.62 82.37 -46.79
N ALA A 316 -4.75 82.74 -45.84
CA ALA A 316 -4.87 83.97 -45.06
C ALA A 316 -4.78 85.21 -45.95
N GLN A 317 -3.86 85.25 -46.93
CA GLN A 317 -3.81 86.32 -47.92
C GLN A 317 -5.09 86.41 -48.76
N GLN A 318 -5.62 85.28 -49.23
CA GLN A 318 -6.88 85.25 -49.98
C GLN A 318 -8.09 85.72 -49.15
N LEU A 319 -8.12 85.38 -47.86
CA LEU A 319 -9.16 85.86 -46.94
C LEU A 319 -9.00 87.35 -46.59
N GLU A 320 -7.78 87.87 -46.44
CA GLU A 320 -7.52 89.31 -46.24
C GLU A 320 -7.90 90.12 -47.49
N GLU A 321 -7.59 89.63 -48.69
CA GLU A 321 -8.03 90.23 -49.96
C GLU A 321 -9.56 90.24 -50.10
N GLN A 322 -10.23 89.15 -49.74
CA GLN A 322 -11.70 89.10 -49.70
C GLN A 322 -12.27 90.04 -48.64
N PHE A 323 -11.66 90.11 -47.45
CA PHE A 323 -12.08 90.97 -46.35
C PHE A 323 -11.96 92.45 -46.73
N GLU A 324 -10.84 92.89 -47.29
CA GLU A 324 -10.67 94.27 -47.77
C GLU A 324 -11.63 94.59 -48.93
N GLN A 325 -11.91 93.65 -49.84
CA GLN A 325 -12.93 93.84 -50.90
C GLN A 325 -14.35 93.99 -50.32
N ASP A 326 -14.74 93.16 -49.35
CA ASP A 326 -16.07 93.21 -48.73
C ASP A 326 -16.23 94.47 -47.85
N LYS A 327 -15.18 94.82 -47.10
CA LYS A 327 -15.04 96.09 -46.35
C LYS A 327 -15.17 97.30 -47.26
N GLN A 328 -14.49 97.32 -48.41
CA GLN A 328 -14.57 98.41 -49.39
C GLN A 328 -15.97 98.49 -50.01
N SER A 329 -16.59 97.35 -50.35
CA SER A 329 -17.98 97.29 -50.86
C SER A 329 -19.04 97.70 -49.82
N ARG A 330 -18.75 97.65 -48.52
CA ARG A 330 -19.62 98.12 -47.43
C ARG A 330 -19.36 99.59 -47.07
N ALA A 331 -18.11 100.04 -47.15
CA ALA A 331 -17.68 101.42 -46.84
C ALA A 331 -18.40 102.46 -47.71
N ASP A 332 -18.72 102.13 -48.96
CA ASP A 332 -19.48 102.97 -49.89
C ASP A 332 -20.93 103.27 -49.46
N LYS A 333 -21.42 102.70 -48.34
CA LYS A 333 -22.81 102.92 -47.85
C LYS A 333 -22.94 103.49 -46.43
N ALA A 334 -21.93 103.40 -45.55
CA ALA A 334 -22.02 103.86 -44.16
C ALA A 334 -20.66 104.27 -43.54
N ARG A 335 -20.06 105.36 -44.06
CA ARG A 335 -18.61 105.62 -43.93
C ARG A 335 -18.12 106.36 -42.67
N ARG A 336 -18.30 105.76 -41.48
CA ARG A 336 -17.37 105.91 -40.32
C ARG A 336 -17.63 104.92 -39.18
N ASP A 337 -18.83 104.90 -38.62
CA ASP A 337 -19.14 104.15 -37.38
C ASP A 337 -19.04 102.62 -37.54
N MET A 338 -18.88 102.14 -38.77
CA MET A 338 -18.77 100.72 -39.12
C MET A 338 -17.31 100.24 -39.26
N GLU A 339 -16.32 101.12 -39.50
CA GLU A 339 -14.91 100.72 -39.62
C GLU A 339 -14.34 100.22 -38.28
N ASP A 340 -14.49 101.02 -37.23
CA ASP A 340 -14.12 100.67 -35.84
C ASP A 340 -14.83 99.39 -35.35
N LYS A 341 -16.01 99.08 -35.93
CA LYS A 341 -16.78 97.89 -35.60
C LYS A 341 -16.25 96.65 -36.34
N ILE A 342 -15.96 96.78 -37.64
CA ILE A 342 -15.37 95.72 -38.47
C ILE A 342 -13.98 95.30 -37.95
N GLU A 343 -13.13 96.28 -37.58
CA GLU A 343 -11.80 96.03 -37.00
C GLU A 343 -11.87 95.27 -35.66
N ARG A 344 -12.90 95.53 -34.83
CA ARG A 344 -13.06 94.92 -33.49
C ARG A 344 -13.88 93.63 -33.47
N GLU A 345 -14.85 93.47 -34.36
CA GLU A 345 -15.78 92.32 -34.37
C GLU A 345 -15.50 91.32 -35.50
N GLU A 346 -15.13 91.77 -36.70
CA GLU A 346 -14.93 90.87 -37.85
C GLU A 346 -13.48 90.38 -37.97
N ARG A 347 -12.47 91.19 -37.61
CA ARG A 347 -11.06 90.77 -37.64
C ARG A 347 -10.72 89.59 -36.70
N PRO A 348 -11.30 89.49 -35.48
CA PRO A 348 -11.17 88.27 -34.68
C PRO A 348 -11.82 87.04 -35.34
N LEU A 349 -12.93 87.21 -36.07
CA LEU A 349 -13.57 86.11 -36.80
C LEU A 349 -12.71 85.63 -37.99
N LEU A 350 -11.93 86.50 -38.61
CA LEU A 350 -10.93 86.13 -39.61
C LEU A 350 -9.79 85.30 -38.98
N ASN A 351 -9.20 85.77 -37.89
CA ASN A 351 -8.16 85.03 -37.18
C ASN A 351 -8.66 83.64 -36.70
N ASN A 352 -9.87 83.58 -36.17
CA ASN A 352 -10.50 82.32 -35.76
C ASN A 352 -10.65 81.34 -36.95
N LYS A 353 -11.04 81.81 -38.15
CA LYS A 353 -11.14 80.96 -39.35
C LYS A 353 -9.78 80.47 -39.85
N ILE A 354 -8.73 81.29 -39.73
CA ILE A 354 -7.36 80.89 -40.09
C ILE A 354 -6.89 79.79 -39.14
N GLN A 355 -7.12 79.95 -37.83
CA GLN A 355 -6.81 78.95 -36.81
C GLN A 355 -7.67 77.68 -36.94
N GLU A 356 -8.94 77.79 -37.30
CA GLU A 356 -9.84 76.66 -37.60
C GLU A 356 -9.35 75.86 -38.82
N LEU A 357 -8.83 76.52 -39.86
CA LEU A 357 -8.25 75.87 -41.03
C LEU A 357 -6.91 75.19 -40.69
N GLU A 358 -6.02 75.86 -39.95
CA GLU A 358 -4.74 75.28 -39.49
C GLU A 358 -4.94 74.04 -38.61
N THR A 359 -5.84 74.13 -37.62
CA THR A 359 -6.20 73.01 -36.75
C THR A 359 -6.90 71.89 -37.52
N THR A 360 -7.75 72.20 -38.51
CA THR A 360 -8.38 71.20 -39.39
C THR A 360 -7.35 70.47 -40.26
N LEU A 361 -6.41 71.19 -40.88
CA LEU A 361 -5.34 70.58 -41.69
C LEU A 361 -4.41 69.71 -40.84
N THR A 362 -4.00 70.20 -39.67
CA THR A 362 -3.15 69.47 -38.72
C THR A 362 -3.84 68.21 -38.21
N THR A 363 -5.12 68.32 -37.83
CA THR A 363 -5.95 67.17 -37.42
C THR A 363 -6.06 66.14 -38.54
N LYS A 364 -6.25 66.57 -39.79
CA LYS A 364 -6.33 65.67 -40.95
C LYS A 364 -5.00 64.98 -41.27
N ALA A 365 -3.87 65.67 -41.11
CA ALA A 365 -2.54 65.08 -41.27
C ALA A 365 -2.29 64.00 -40.19
N ASN A 366 -2.54 64.33 -38.92
CA ASN A 366 -2.37 63.40 -37.80
C ASN A 366 -3.32 62.19 -37.91
N GLN A 367 -4.57 62.39 -38.34
CA GLN A 367 -5.50 61.29 -38.65
C GLN A 367 -4.99 60.40 -39.79
N SER A 368 -4.38 60.97 -40.84
CA SER A 368 -3.82 60.20 -41.95
C SER A 368 -2.60 59.37 -41.53
N TYR A 369 -1.74 59.91 -40.67
CA TYR A 369 -0.61 59.22 -40.07
C TYR A 369 -1.08 58.09 -39.13
N ASN A 370 -1.97 58.38 -38.17
CA ASN A 370 -2.51 57.38 -37.23
C ASN A 370 -3.21 56.21 -37.95
N ASN A 371 -3.91 56.48 -39.07
CA ASN A 371 -4.50 55.43 -39.89
C ASN A 371 -3.44 54.58 -40.61
N GLN A 372 -2.36 55.18 -41.14
CA GLN A 372 -1.27 54.45 -41.78
C GLN A 372 -0.50 53.58 -40.78
N ILE A 373 -0.16 54.10 -39.60
CA ILE A 373 0.49 53.33 -38.51
C ILE A 373 -0.40 52.17 -38.06
N LYS A 374 -1.72 52.39 -37.92
CA LYS A 374 -2.66 51.32 -37.57
C LYS A 374 -2.72 50.20 -38.62
N VAL A 375 -2.60 50.53 -39.91
CA VAL A 375 -2.58 49.54 -41.00
C VAL A 375 -1.24 48.80 -41.06
N LEU A 376 -0.10 49.52 -41.07
CA LEU A 376 1.24 48.93 -41.01
C LEU A 376 1.33 47.92 -39.86
N HIS A 377 0.82 48.29 -38.68
CA HIS A 377 0.89 47.39 -37.56
C HIS A 377 -0.06 46.18 -37.68
N ALA A 378 -1.28 46.35 -38.18
CA ALA A 378 -2.18 45.21 -38.39
C ALA A 378 -1.55 44.15 -39.33
N GLU A 379 -0.67 44.57 -40.24
CA GLU A 379 0.16 43.68 -41.06
C GLU A 379 1.32 43.06 -40.26
N VAL A 380 2.11 43.85 -39.52
CA VAL A 380 3.20 43.38 -38.63
C VAL A 380 2.70 42.26 -37.71
N GLN A 381 1.58 42.48 -37.02
CA GLN A 381 1.06 41.53 -36.04
C GLN A 381 0.53 40.24 -36.70
N ASN A 382 -0.15 40.34 -37.84
CA ASN A 382 -0.64 39.17 -38.57
C ASN A 382 0.53 38.31 -39.11
N ASN A 383 1.61 38.95 -39.57
CA ASN A 383 2.83 38.25 -39.97
C ASN A 383 3.54 37.61 -38.75
N TYR A 384 3.60 38.30 -37.60
CA TYR A 384 4.14 37.76 -36.36
C TYR A 384 3.38 36.51 -35.89
N GLU A 385 2.05 36.54 -35.84
CA GLU A 385 1.20 35.38 -35.54
C GLU A 385 1.44 34.22 -36.52
N LEU A 386 1.53 34.53 -37.82
CA LEU A 386 1.77 33.55 -38.88
C LEU A 386 3.16 32.91 -38.82
N GLN A 387 4.15 33.59 -38.25
CA GLN A 387 5.49 33.03 -38.03
C GLN A 387 5.56 32.24 -36.73
N ILE A 388 5.11 32.81 -35.60
CA ILE A 388 5.05 32.13 -34.30
C ILE A 388 4.31 30.77 -34.41
N SER A 389 3.19 30.72 -35.14
CA SER A 389 2.44 29.48 -35.37
C SER A 389 3.19 28.39 -36.14
N LYS A 390 4.25 28.72 -36.90
CA LYS A 390 5.04 27.77 -37.71
C LYS A 390 6.37 27.36 -37.10
N ILE A 391 6.88 28.08 -36.09
CA ILE A 391 8.20 27.82 -35.50
C ILE A 391 8.36 26.36 -35.07
N VAL A 392 7.33 25.76 -34.47
CA VAL A 392 7.38 24.37 -33.99
C VAL A 392 7.50 23.40 -35.17
N ASP A 393 6.69 23.58 -36.21
CA ASP A 393 6.71 22.73 -37.41
C ASP A 393 8.05 22.83 -38.16
N ASP A 394 8.59 24.05 -38.33
CA ASP A 394 9.90 24.29 -38.97
C ASP A 394 11.07 23.68 -38.17
N VAL A 395 11.00 23.71 -36.83
CA VAL A 395 12.03 23.13 -35.95
C VAL A 395 11.93 21.60 -35.91
N ILE A 396 10.72 21.04 -35.89
CA ILE A 396 10.48 19.59 -36.02
C ILE A 396 10.97 19.10 -37.38
N HIS A 397 10.57 19.74 -38.49
CA HIS A 397 10.91 19.31 -39.84
C HIS A 397 12.43 19.30 -40.08
N ARG A 398 13.17 20.30 -39.55
CA ARG A 398 14.63 20.35 -39.59
C ARG A 398 15.31 19.17 -38.89
N HIS A 399 14.66 18.61 -37.86
CA HIS A 399 15.20 17.54 -37.02
C HIS A 399 14.53 16.18 -37.25
N GLN A 400 13.74 16.03 -38.31
CA GLN A 400 12.97 14.81 -38.58
C GLN A 400 13.84 13.54 -38.58
N GLN A 401 15.05 13.59 -39.15
CA GLN A 401 15.99 12.46 -39.13
C GLN A 401 16.36 12.04 -37.70
N THR A 402 16.63 12.99 -36.79
CA THR A 402 16.94 12.70 -35.39
C THR A 402 15.75 12.08 -34.65
N ILE A 403 14.53 12.51 -34.99
CA ILE A 403 13.28 11.95 -34.45
C ILE A 403 13.10 10.50 -34.97
N ASP A 404 13.30 10.28 -36.26
CA ASP A 404 13.15 8.96 -36.92
C ASP A 404 14.21 7.95 -36.44
N ASP A 405 15.48 8.38 -36.31
CA ASP A 405 16.57 7.55 -35.75
C ASP A 405 16.26 7.13 -34.31
N LYS A 406 15.77 8.05 -33.48
CA LYS A 406 15.38 7.77 -32.09
C LYS A 406 14.12 6.92 -31.97
N LYS A 407 13.18 7.08 -32.90
CA LYS A 407 11.99 6.23 -33.03
C LYS A 407 12.38 4.79 -33.40
N ALA A 408 13.35 4.62 -34.32
CA ALA A 408 13.90 3.32 -34.67
C ALA A 408 14.67 2.67 -33.49
N GLU A 409 15.42 3.44 -32.70
CA GLU A 409 16.07 2.96 -31.47
C GLU A 409 15.05 2.42 -30.44
N LEU A 410 13.96 3.15 -30.22
CA LEU A 410 12.87 2.73 -29.34
C LEU A 410 12.18 1.45 -29.86
N GLN A 411 11.90 1.38 -31.16
CA GLN A 411 11.28 0.20 -31.79
C GLN A 411 12.16 -1.04 -31.64
N GLN A 412 13.46 -0.96 -31.95
CA GLN A 412 14.40 -2.09 -31.82
C GLN A 412 14.48 -2.59 -30.37
N LEU A 413 14.39 -1.69 -29.39
CA LEU A 413 14.42 -2.06 -27.98
C LEU A 413 13.10 -2.70 -27.52
N MET A 414 11.96 -2.23 -28.03
CA MET A 414 10.66 -2.86 -27.82
C MET A 414 10.61 -4.26 -28.44
N ASP A 415 11.07 -4.43 -29.68
CA ASP A 415 11.16 -5.74 -30.37
C ASP A 415 12.03 -6.73 -29.58
N HIS A 416 13.16 -6.25 -29.03
CA HIS A 416 14.04 -7.06 -28.17
C HIS A 416 13.37 -7.46 -26.85
N ASP A 417 12.70 -6.53 -26.16
CA ASP A 417 12.01 -6.81 -24.90
C ASP A 417 10.79 -7.73 -25.11
N VAL A 418 10.06 -7.59 -26.22
CA VAL A 418 9.00 -8.53 -26.65
C VAL A 418 9.58 -9.93 -26.88
N ALA A 419 10.68 -10.06 -27.62
CA ALA A 419 11.35 -11.36 -27.83
C ALA A 419 11.84 -11.98 -26.50
N SER A 420 12.39 -11.16 -25.60
CA SER A 420 12.81 -11.60 -24.27
C SER A 420 11.65 -12.08 -23.40
N LEU A 421 10.47 -11.44 -23.48
CA LEU A 421 9.28 -11.88 -22.76
C LEU A 421 8.67 -13.15 -23.37
N ILE A 422 8.65 -13.29 -24.70
CA ILE A 422 8.21 -14.52 -25.38
C ILE A 422 9.08 -15.71 -24.94
N GLN A 423 10.40 -15.52 -24.84
CA GLN A 423 11.31 -16.55 -24.32
C GLN A 423 11.03 -16.85 -22.85
N LYS A 424 10.98 -15.84 -21.96
CA LYS A 424 10.68 -16.04 -20.52
C LYS A 424 9.39 -16.84 -20.33
N ARG A 425 8.32 -16.50 -21.06
CA ARG A 425 7.05 -17.23 -21.02
C ARG A 425 7.21 -18.71 -21.39
N SER A 426 8.07 -19.04 -22.35
CA SER A 426 8.35 -20.43 -22.72
C SER A 426 9.09 -21.15 -21.59
N ASP A 427 10.09 -20.50 -20.99
CA ASP A 427 10.88 -21.04 -19.89
C ASP A 427 10.02 -21.23 -18.63
N ASP A 428 9.16 -20.27 -18.30
CA ASP A 428 8.18 -20.30 -17.20
C ASP A 428 7.18 -21.46 -17.38
N VAL A 429 6.65 -21.64 -18.59
CA VAL A 429 5.72 -22.74 -18.93
C VAL A 429 6.40 -24.11 -18.87
N ASP A 430 7.65 -24.23 -19.34
CA ASP A 430 8.40 -25.49 -19.26
C ASP A 430 8.90 -25.79 -17.83
N HIS A 431 9.10 -24.78 -16.98
CA HIS A 431 9.31 -24.95 -15.54
C HIS A 431 8.04 -25.47 -14.86
N LEU A 432 6.88 -24.85 -15.11
CA LEU A 432 5.59 -25.28 -14.58
C LEU A 432 5.26 -26.74 -14.97
N ARG A 433 5.56 -27.14 -16.21
CA ARG A 433 5.45 -28.55 -16.67
C ARG A 433 6.34 -29.50 -15.87
N GLN A 434 7.56 -29.09 -15.54
CA GLN A 434 8.49 -29.88 -14.73
C GLN A 434 8.03 -30.00 -13.28
N GLU A 435 7.52 -28.92 -12.66
CA GLU A 435 6.97 -28.98 -11.31
C GLU A 435 5.72 -29.86 -11.22
N ILE A 436 4.78 -29.74 -12.16
CA ILE A 436 3.60 -30.61 -12.23
C ILE A 436 4.03 -32.08 -12.39
N SER A 437 4.93 -32.40 -13.32
CA SER A 437 5.38 -33.79 -13.53
C SER A 437 6.16 -34.35 -12.33
N LYS A 438 6.89 -33.50 -11.60
CA LYS A 438 7.54 -33.89 -10.33
C LYS A 438 6.51 -34.17 -9.24
N LEU A 439 5.47 -33.34 -9.11
CA LEU A 439 4.37 -33.58 -8.16
C LEU A 439 3.59 -34.84 -8.50
N GLU A 440 3.35 -35.14 -9.79
CA GLU A 440 2.79 -36.43 -10.24
C GLU A 440 3.66 -37.61 -9.78
N GLN A 441 4.98 -37.54 -9.96
CA GLN A 441 5.93 -38.57 -9.50
C GLN A 441 5.95 -38.70 -7.96
N ASP A 442 5.97 -37.59 -7.23
CA ASP A 442 5.93 -37.58 -5.77
C ASP A 442 4.60 -38.17 -5.24
N ILE A 443 3.46 -37.90 -5.90
CA ILE A 443 2.15 -38.49 -5.55
C ILE A 443 2.18 -40.00 -5.78
N ILE A 444 2.62 -40.46 -6.96
CA ILE A 444 2.72 -41.89 -7.30
C ILE A 444 3.65 -42.61 -6.30
N HIS A 445 4.80 -42.02 -5.96
CA HIS A 445 5.74 -42.61 -5.01
C HIS A 445 5.19 -42.67 -3.58
N ASN A 446 4.43 -41.65 -3.15
CA ASN A 446 3.75 -41.69 -1.86
C ASN A 446 2.63 -42.73 -1.82
N GLU A 447 1.87 -42.90 -2.90
CA GLU A 447 0.82 -43.92 -2.99
C GLU A 447 1.39 -45.35 -3.01
N THR A 448 2.46 -45.63 -3.79
CA THR A 448 3.12 -46.94 -3.75
C THR A 448 3.71 -47.22 -2.37
N THR A 449 4.40 -46.25 -1.77
CA THR A 449 4.96 -46.38 -0.41
C THR A 449 3.88 -46.56 0.67
N PHE A 450 2.70 -45.96 0.49
CA PHE A 450 1.55 -46.18 1.37
C PHE A 450 0.97 -47.59 1.21
N ASN A 451 0.79 -48.06 -0.02
CA ASN A 451 0.26 -49.38 -0.32
C ASN A 451 1.21 -50.50 0.17
N GLU A 452 2.53 -50.38 -0.03
CA GLU A 452 3.54 -51.29 0.54
C GLU A 452 3.44 -51.36 2.08
N ARG A 453 3.31 -50.21 2.76
CA ARG A 453 3.15 -50.16 4.22
C ARG A 453 1.83 -50.75 4.70
N LEU A 454 0.76 -50.59 3.91
CA LEU A 454 -0.54 -51.17 4.19
C LEU A 454 -0.51 -52.69 4.02
N GLU A 455 0.11 -53.19 2.95
CA GLU A 455 0.29 -54.62 2.68
C GLU A 455 1.10 -55.28 3.80
N LEU A 456 2.27 -54.73 4.17
CA LEU A 456 3.07 -55.21 5.30
C LEU A 456 2.30 -55.18 6.64
N ALA A 457 1.43 -54.19 6.86
CA ALA A 457 0.60 -54.11 8.07
C ALA A 457 -0.55 -55.13 8.07
N VAL A 458 -1.11 -55.45 6.90
CA VAL A 458 -2.14 -56.49 6.72
C VAL A 458 -1.52 -57.88 6.84
N GLU A 459 -0.39 -58.14 6.16
CA GLU A 459 0.37 -59.39 6.25
C GLU A 459 0.80 -59.66 7.69
N LYS A 460 1.33 -58.65 8.41
CA LYS A 460 1.68 -58.81 9.82
C LYS A 460 0.46 -59.17 10.67
N ARG A 461 -0.69 -58.51 10.47
CA ARG A 461 -1.92 -58.87 11.19
C ARG A 461 -2.41 -60.27 10.85
N MET A 462 -2.29 -60.69 9.60
CA MET A 462 -2.67 -62.03 9.15
C MET A 462 -1.80 -63.10 9.84
N ASN A 463 -0.47 -62.90 9.86
CA ASN A 463 0.44 -63.75 10.62
C ASN A 463 0.16 -63.75 12.14
N ASP A 464 -0.14 -62.58 12.74
CA ASP A 464 -0.53 -62.48 14.16
C ASP A 464 -1.86 -63.25 14.44
N TYR A 465 -2.80 -63.28 13.49
CA TYR A 465 -4.03 -64.07 13.60
C TYR A 465 -3.80 -65.57 13.39
N GLU A 466 -3.03 -65.98 12.39
CA GLU A 466 -2.71 -67.40 12.12
C GLU A 466 -1.91 -68.03 13.27
N LEU A 467 -0.91 -67.32 13.82
CA LEU A 467 -0.17 -67.75 15.00
C LEU A 467 -1.10 -67.93 16.22
N LYS A 468 -2.09 -67.05 16.37
CA LYS A 468 -3.08 -67.15 17.44
C LYS A 468 -4.06 -68.31 17.23
N ASP A 469 -4.48 -68.58 15.99
CA ASP A 469 -5.38 -69.71 15.69
C ASP A 469 -4.67 -71.06 15.84
N ALA A 470 -3.39 -71.14 15.50
CA ALA A 470 -2.52 -72.27 15.82
C ALA A 470 -2.41 -72.49 17.35
N GLN A 471 -2.15 -71.42 18.13
CA GLN A 471 -2.10 -71.50 19.60
C GLN A 471 -3.43 -71.95 20.22
N MET A 472 -4.57 -71.44 19.72
CA MET A 472 -5.90 -71.90 20.18
C MET A 472 -6.16 -73.35 19.77
N THR A 473 -5.69 -73.78 18.60
CA THR A 473 -5.79 -75.18 18.14
C THR A 473 -4.98 -76.13 19.02
N ASP A 474 -3.76 -75.75 19.40
CA ASP A 474 -2.91 -76.51 20.32
C ASP A 474 -3.51 -76.55 21.74
N GLU A 475 -4.08 -75.46 22.24
CA GLU A 475 -4.79 -75.44 23.53
C GLU A 475 -6.04 -76.34 23.49
N ILE A 476 -6.82 -76.31 22.41
CA ILE A 476 -7.97 -77.22 22.20
C ILE A 476 -7.51 -78.69 22.16
N ASN A 477 -6.40 -79.00 21.50
CA ASN A 477 -5.84 -80.35 21.44
C ASN A 477 -5.34 -80.82 22.82
N PHE A 478 -4.64 -79.95 23.56
CA PHE A 478 -4.21 -80.23 24.93
C PHE A 478 -5.41 -80.49 25.86
N LEU A 479 -6.45 -79.64 25.81
CA LEU A 479 -7.68 -79.81 26.59
C LEU A 479 -8.41 -81.12 26.24
N ARG A 480 -8.43 -81.54 24.95
CA ARG A 480 -8.97 -82.85 24.56
C ARG A 480 -8.20 -84.02 25.18
N VAL A 481 -6.86 -83.97 25.17
CA VAL A 481 -6.01 -85.02 25.76
C VAL A 481 -6.22 -85.10 27.29
N GLU A 482 -6.28 -83.96 27.98
CA GLU A 482 -6.50 -83.94 29.43
C GLU A 482 -7.92 -84.40 29.80
N ILE A 483 -8.95 -84.06 29.00
CA ILE A 483 -10.31 -84.62 29.14
C ILE A 483 -10.33 -86.14 28.95
N GLU A 484 -9.61 -86.67 27.96
CA GLU A 484 -9.48 -88.13 27.78
C GLU A 484 -8.77 -88.79 28.97
N LYS A 485 -7.69 -88.20 29.48
CA LYS A 485 -6.96 -88.67 30.65
C LYS A 485 -7.85 -88.71 31.89
N ILE A 486 -8.55 -87.61 32.20
CA ILE A 486 -9.52 -87.54 33.30
C ILE A 486 -10.66 -88.57 33.13
N LYS A 487 -11.12 -88.81 31.89
CA LYS A 487 -12.13 -89.83 31.57
C LYS A 487 -11.62 -91.26 31.82
N ARG A 488 -10.36 -91.56 31.50
CA ARG A 488 -9.70 -92.84 31.81
C ARG A 488 -9.54 -93.00 33.32
N GLU A 489 -8.94 -92.03 33.99
CA GLU A 489 -8.78 -92.05 35.46
C GLU A 489 -10.12 -92.24 36.19
N ASN A 490 -11.20 -91.62 35.73
CA ASN A 490 -12.53 -91.80 36.31
C ASN A 490 -13.13 -93.18 35.99
N SER A 491 -12.80 -93.80 34.85
CA SER A 491 -13.14 -95.20 34.57
C SER A 491 -12.43 -96.12 35.57
N ASP A 492 -11.12 -95.95 35.73
CA ASP A 492 -10.27 -96.77 36.60
C ASP A 492 -10.70 -96.64 38.07
N LYS A 493 -11.00 -95.41 38.53
CA LYS A 493 -11.57 -95.13 39.86
C LYS A 493 -12.94 -95.79 40.05
N ASN A 494 -13.82 -95.76 39.04
CA ASN A 494 -15.12 -96.43 39.08
C ASN A 494 -15.04 -97.96 39.02
N GLU A 495 -13.97 -98.53 38.48
CA GLU A 495 -13.69 -99.96 38.54
C GLU A 495 -13.10 -100.39 39.89
N ALA A 496 -12.17 -99.60 40.43
CA ALA A 496 -11.64 -99.78 41.79
C ALA A 496 -12.73 -99.65 42.88
N ILE A 497 -13.68 -98.73 42.72
CA ILE A 497 -14.87 -98.62 43.58
C ILE A 497 -15.71 -99.90 43.50
N ARG A 498 -16.06 -100.38 42.30
CA ARG A 498 -16.83 -101.62 42.13
C ARG A 498 -16.13 -102.85 42.72
N ALA A 499 -14.80 -102.93 42.60
CA ALA A 499 -14.00 -103.99 43.24
C ALA A 499 -14.10 -103.89 44.78
N LYS A 500 -13.98 -102.70 45.36
CA LYS A 500 -14.11 -102.48 46.82
C LYS A 500 -15.53 -102.69 47.34
N GLU A 501 -16.57 -102.38 46.57
CA GLU A 501 -17.96 -102.72 46.89
C GLU A 501 -18.17 -104.25 46.91
N MET A 502 -17.56 -104.97 45.96
CA MET A 502 -17.62 -106.44 45.91
C MET A 502 -16.89 -107.08 47.11
N GLU A 503 -15.73 -106.54 47.48
CA GLU A 503 -14.98 -106.93 48.68
C GLU A 503 -15.77 -106.66 49.97
N LEU A 504 -16.36 -105.47 50.12
CA LEU A 504 -17.23 -105.13 51.25
C LEU A 504 -18.47 -106.04 51.34
N LYS A 505 -19.06 -106.41 50.20
CA LYS A 505 -20.19 -107.34 50.13
C LYS A 505 -19.79 -108.76 50.56
N ASN A 506 -18.58 -109.21 50.18
CA ASN A 506 -18.02 -110.49 50.62
C ASN A 506 -17.70 -110.48 52.12
N ASN A 507 -17.11 -109.41 52.63
CA ASN A 507 -16.79 -109.24 54.05
C ASN A 507 -18.04 -109.17 54.93
N ARG A 508 -19.13 -108.54 54.45
CA ARG A 508 -20.46 -108.62 55.09
C ARG A 508 -20.96 -110.07 55.14
N ALA A 509 -20.95 -110.79 54.03
CA ALA A 509 -21.37 -112.20 53.99
C ALA A 509 -20.50 -113.12 54.87
N GLN A 510 -19.23 -112.76 55.16
CA GLN A 510 -18.38 -113.45 56.13
C GLN A 510 -18.75 -113.10 57.57
N LEU A 511 -19.05 -111.83 57.88
CA LEU A 511 -19.55 -111.40 59.19
C LEU A 511 -20.91 -112.02 59.52
N ASP A 512 -21.82 -112.13 58.55
CA ASP A 512 -23.13 -112.78 58.73
C ASP A 512 -22.95 -114.26 59.08
N ARG A 513 -22.02 -114.97 58.41
CA ARG A 513 -21.67 -116.37 58.73
C ARG A 513 -21.03 -116.51 60.11
N LEU A 514 -20.15 -115.59 60.50
CA LEU A 514 -19.52 -115.58 61.83
C LEU A 514 -20.53 -115.31 62.94
N ASN A 515 -21.47 -114.39 62.75
CA ASN A 515 -22.58 -114.16 63.67
C ASN A 515 -23.48 -115.40 63.79
N GLN A 516 -23.79 -116.06 62.67
CA GLN A 516 -24.60 -117.28 62.66
C GLN A 516 -23.89 -118.46 63.37
N GLN A 517 -22.57 -118.57 63.24
CA GLN A 517 -21.76 -119.52 64.00
C GLN A 517 -21.69 -119.18 65.50
N LEU A 518 -21.60 -117.88 65.86
CA LEU A 518 -21.61 -117.42 67.24
C LEU A 518 -22.96 -117.67 67.93
N GLU A 519 -24.06 -117.48 67.20
CA GLU A 519 -25.42 -117.77 67.67
C GLU A 519 -25.64 -119.28 67.90
N GLN A 520 -25.20 -120.13 66.97
CA GLN A 520 -25.17 -121.58 67.16
C GLN A 520 -24.30 -121.99 68.36
N SER A 521 -23.11 -121.39 68.50
CA SER A 521 -22.21 -121.62 69.64
C SER A 521 -22.89 -121.29 70.98
N ASN A 522 -23.56 -120.15 71.08
CA ASN A 522 -24.33 -119.76 72.26
C ASN A 522 -25.51 -120.71 72.57
N GLN A 523 -26.22 -121.21 71.55
CA GLN A 523 -27.26 -122.22 71.76
C GLN A 523 -26.66 -123.54 72.29
N THR A 524 -25.50 -123.97 71.76
CA THR A 524 -24.82 -125.17 72.28
C THR A 524 -24.28 -124.98 73.70
N SER A 525 -23.69 -123.82 74.04
CA SER A 525 -23.17 -123.56 75.39
C SER A 525 -24.28 -123.53 76.45
N LEU A 526 -25.46 -122.99 76.11
CA LEU A 526 -26.65 -123.07 76.96
C LEU A 526 -27.07 -124.53 77.18
N SER A 527 -27.15 -125.37 76.14
CA SER A 527 -27.51 -126.79 76.30
C SER A 527 -26.51 -127.60 77.14
N ILE A 528 -25.21 -127.32 76.97
CA ILE A 528 -24.13 -127.95 77.75
C ILE A 528 -24.21 -127.48 79.21
N SER A 529 -24.53 -126.20 79.46
CA SER A 529 -24.67 -125.67 80.82
C SER A 529 -25.82 -126.31 81.61
N ALA A 530 -26.92 -126.67 80.92
CA ALA A 530 -28.04 -127.39 81.52
C ALA A 530 -27.62 -128.82 81.92
N GLN A 531 -27.02 -129.57 81.00
CA GLN A 531 -26.52 -130.93 81.29
C GLN A 531 -25.45 -130.95 82.39
N ALA A 532 -24.56 -129.95 82.42
CA ALA A 532 -23.52 -129.83 83.45
C ALA A 532 -24.11 -129.58 84.84
N LEU A 533 -25.26 -128.90 84.96
CA LEU A 533 -25.97 -128.71 86.22
C LEU A 533 -26.61 -130.01 86.72
N GLU A 534 -27.23 -130.76 85.82
CA GLU A 534 -27.89 -132.05 86.11
C GLU A 534 -26.88 -133.13 86.56
N ILE A 535 -25.78 -133.28 85.82
CA ILE A 535 -24.67 -134.19 86.18
C ILE A 535 -24.06 -133.82 87.53
N LYS A 536 -23.93 -132.52 87.84
CA LYS A 536 -23.37 -132.04 89.11
C LYS A 536 -24.25 -132.36 90.33
N GLN A 537 -25.57 -132.52 90.14
CA GLN A 537 -26.46 -133.00 91.21
C GLN A 537 -26.36 -134.51 91.43
N GLN A 538 -26.20 -135.32 90.36
CA GLN A 538 -25.98 -136.76 90.52
C GLN A 538 -24.60 -137.10 91.13
N ALA A 539 -23.55 -136.37 90.74
CA ALA A 539 -22.17 -136.67 91.14
C ALA A 539 -21.83 -136.40 92.63
N LEU A 540 -22.67 -135.67 93.38
CA LEU A 540 -22.44 -135.38 94.80
C LEU A 540 -22.89 -136.50 95.77
N SER A 541 -23.36 -137.63 95.24
CA SER A 541 -23.84 -138.77 96.04
C SER A 541 -22.79 -139.87 96.27
N PHE A 542 -21.64 -139.83 95.60
CA PHE A 542 -20.57 -140.84 95.71
C PHE A 542 -19.16 -140.23 95.69
N ALA A 543 -18.23 -140.95 96.34
CA ALA A 543 -16.77 -140.71 96.43
C ALA A 543 -16.27 -139.51 97.27
N GLN A 544 -15.39 -139.82 98.21
CA GLN A 544 -14.61 -138.88 99.02
C GLN A 544 -13.22 -138.62 98.39
N LYS A 545 -12.52 -137.63 98.98
CA LYS A 545 -11.05 -137.48 99.07
C LYS A 545 -10.23 -137.00 97.84
N GLU A 546 -9.68 -135.79 98.06
CA GLU A 546 -8.25 -135.46 98.00
C GLU A 546 -7.55 -135.01 96.69
N ASN A 547 -6.90 -133.84 96.85
CA ASN A 547 -5.54 -133.49 96.40
C ASN A 547 -5.24 -133.14 94.93
N SER A 548 -5.59 -131.88 94.61
CA SER A 548 -4.62 -130.76 94.51
C SER A 548 -3.53 -130.68 93.43
N GLN A 549 -3.52 -129.49 92.79
CA GLN A 549 -2.36 -128.64 92.44
C GLN A 549 -1.62 -128.86 91.08
N PRO A 550 -0.87 -127.83 90.59
CA PRO A 550 -0.72 -127.52 89.16
C PRO A 550 0.73 -127.60 88.65
N VAL A 551 1.05 -127.05 87.45
CA VAL A 551 2.21 -126.14 87.27
C VAL A 551 2.24 -125.35 85.94
N LEU A 552 2.94 -124.22 86.02
CA LEU A 552 3.32 -123.16 85.08
C LEU A 552 3.92 -123.52 83.67
N SER A 553 3.48 -122.74 82.66
CA SER A 553 4.30 -121.75 81.88
C SER A 553 4.98 -122.04 80.51
N ARG A 554 5.14 -120.91 79.78
CA ARG A 554 6.31 -120.41 78.98
C ARG A 554 6.38 -120.50 77.42
N VAL A 555 6.19 -119.32 76.80
CA VAL A 555 7.18 -118.53 75.99
C VAL A 555 7.43 -118.85 74.49
N VAL A 556 8.04 -117.88 73.80
CA VAL A 556 8.41 -117.74 72.36
C VAL A 556 7.25 -117.22 71.48
N SER A 557 7.19 -116.02 70.87
CA SER A 557 8.10 -114.92 70.43
C SER A 557 8.66 -115.00 68.99
N THR A 558 8.43 -113.96 68.16
CA THR A 558 9.23 -113.42 67.01
C THR A 558 8.32 -112.52 66.13
N GLN A 559 8.78 -111.55 65.32
CA GLN A 559 9.82 -110.51 65.52
C GLN A 559 9.68 -109.37 64.48
N ASN A 560 10.35 -108.23 64.75
CA ASN A 560 10.77 -107.16 63.82
C ASN A 560 9.71 -106.17 63.26
N GLY A 561 10.17 -104.92 63.09
CA GLY A 561 9.41 -103.77 62.59
C GLY A 561 10.15 -102.46 62.93
N ASP A 562 11.29 -102.22 62.30
CA ASP A 562 12.22 -101.13 62.64
C ASP A 562 12.14 -99.98 61.62
N LEU A 563 11.81 -98.76 62.08
CA LEU A 563 12.34 -97.52 61.52
C LEU A 563 12.06 -96.30 62.42
N ASN A 564 13.11 -95.53 62.72
CA ASN A 564 12.98 -94.18 63.28
C ASN A 564 12.77 -93.17 62.14
N HIS A 565 11.80 -92.25 62.26
CA HIS A 565 12.06 -90.90 62.78
C HIS A 565 10.74 -90.12 62.91
N LEU A 566 10.65 -89.24 63.92
CA LEU A 566 9.52 -88.33 64.14
C LEU A 566 10.08 -86.97 64.58
N LEU A 567 9.33 -85.89 64.36
CA LEU A 567 9.71 -84.47 64.54
C LEU A 567 10.68 -83.92 63.46
N GLY A 568 10.31 -82.77 62.88
CA GLY A 568 11.09 -82.03 61.89
C GLY A 568 10.23 -81.23 60.88
N ASP A 569 10.10 -79.93 61.12
CA ASP A 569 9.77 -78.85 60.16
C ASP A 569 8.33 -78.62 59.64
N ASP A 570 7.50 -78.00 60.49
CA ASP A 570 6.41 -77.10 60.07
C ASP A 570 7.00 -75.79 59.50
N ALA A 571 7.39 -75.74 58.20
CA ALA A 571 8.10 -74.58 57.67
C ALA A 571 7.85 -74.11 56.21
N GLU A 572 6.96 -74.71 55.41
CA GLU A 572 6.80 -74.28 53.99
C GLU A 572 5.36 -74.02 53.47
N LEU A 573 4.35 -74.00 54.34
CA LEU A 573 2.94 -73.73 53.96
C LEU A 573 2.57 -72.22 54.04
N ALA A 574 3.47 -71.31 53.66
CA ALA A 574 3.28 -69.87 53.89
C ALA A 574 4.01 -68.90 52.91
N LYS A 575 4.00 -69.15 51.58
CA LYS A 575 4.52 -68.13 50.62
C LYS A 575 4.06 -68.24 49.15
N ARG A 576 2.75 -68.12 48.86
CA ARG A 576 2.23 -67.75 47.51
C ARG A 576 0.76 -67.27 47.46
N TYR A 577 0.35 -66.49 48.44
CA TYR A 577 -0.91 -65.73 48.40
C TYR A 577 -0.64 -64.24 48.67
N GLU A 578 -0.34 -63.47 47.62
CA GLU A 578 -0.64 -62.02 47.52
C GLU A 578 -0.18 -61.44 46.16
N ARG A 579 -1.17 -61.16 45.29
CA ARG A 579 -1.21 -60.24 44.12
C ARG A 579 -2.36 -60.74 43.21
N SER A 580 -3.28 -59.91 42.75
CA SER A 580 -3.62 -58.52 43.11
C SER A 580 -5.07 -58.25 42.65
N LYS A 581 -5.73 -57.23 43.21
CA LYS A 581 -7.16 -56.95 42.93
C LYS A 581 -7.42 -56.64 41.45
N LYS A 582 -8.53 -57.15 40.92
CA LYS A 582 -9.11 -56.71 39.64
C LYS A 582 -9.55 -55.24 39.72
N PRO A 583 -9.38 -54.43 38.65
CA PRO A 583 -10.37 -53.48 38.20
C PRO A 583 -11.35 -54.15 37.19
N SER A 584 -12.53 -53.55 36.99
CA SER A 584 -13.66 -54.21 36.33
C SER A 584 -13.69 -54.10 34.81
N PHE A 585 -14.41 -55.04 34.18
CA PHE A 585 -14.54 -55.29 32.74
C PHE A 585 -15.35 -54.21 31.94
N PHE A 586 -15.43 -52.97 32.43
CA PHE A 586 -16.46 -52.01 32.01
C PHE A 586 -15.99 -50.64 31.50
N THR A 587 -14.68 -50.35 31.48
CA THR A 587 -14.16 -49.06 30.96
C THR A 587 -13.79 -49.07 29.48
N TRP A 588 -13.66 -50.23 28.82
CA TRP A 588 -13.23 -50.28 27.41
C TRP A 588 -14.31 -49.86 26.42
N LEU A 589 -15.58 -50.22 26.67
CA LEU A 589 -16.73 -49.86 25.83
C LEU A 589 -17.15 -48.38 25.94
N GLY A 590 -16.67 -47.64 26.95
CA GLY A 590 -16.89 -46.20 27.08
C GLY A 590 -15.96 -45.33 26.22
N GLY A 591 -14.83 -45.87 25.76
CA GLY A 591 -13.82 -45.10 25.00
C GLY A 591 -14.12 -44.96 23.50
N LEU A 592 -15.01 -45.79 22.95
CA LEU A 592 -15.20 -45.92 21.50
C LEU A 592 -16.18 -44.92 20.87
N PHE A 593 -16.81 -44.05 21.67
CA PHE A 593 -17.80 -43.07 21.19
C PHE A 593 -17.32 -41.60 21.19
N LEU A 594 -16.05 -41.33 21.54
CA LEU A 594 -15.50 -39.96 21.62
C LEU A 594 -14.47 -39.60 20.53
N CYS A 595 -14.13 -40.52 19.62
CA CYS A 595 -13.16 -40.28 18.54
C CYS A 595 -13.79 -40.02 17.16
N ALA A 596 -15.12 -39.89 17.09
CA ALA A 596 -15.86 -39.69 15.84
C ALA A 596 -16.42 -38.27 15.64
N VAL A 597 -16.26 -37.38 16.64
CA VAL A 597 -16.78 -36.00 16.59
C VAL A 597 -15.76 -35.01 17.13
N LEU A 598 -14.81 -34.59 16.27
CA LEU A 598 -14.22 -33.25 16.23
C LEU A 598 -13.26 -33.16 15.02
N GLY A 599 -13.78 -32.65 13.91
CA GLY A 599 -12.96 -32.20 12.78
C GLY A 599 -12.64 -30.71 12.88
N THR A 600 -11.80 -30.21 11.97
CA THR A 600 -11.31 -28.81 11.85
C THR A 600 -10.37 -28.36 12.98
N GLY A 601 -9.31 -27.58 12.68
CA GLY A 601 -8.40 -27.14 13.74
C GLY A 601 -6.98 -26.63 13.41
N THR A 602 -6.54 -26.55 12.15
CA THR A 602 -5.35 -25.78 11.66
C THR A 602 -3.93 -26.02 12.23
N LEU A 603 -2.94 -25.93 11.32
CA LEU A 603 -1.54 -25.50 11.56
C LEU A 603 -0.64 -26.31 12.52
N PHE A 604 0.39 -26.95 11.95
CA PHE A 604 1.79 -26.63 12.24
C PHE A 604 2.66 -26.98 11.02
N GLY A 605 3.76 -26.25 10.82
CA GLY A 605 4.76 -26.53 9.76
C GLY A 605 6.16 -26.64 10.34
N SER A 606 7.14 -27.01 9.51
CA SER A 606 8.58 -27.19 9.84
C SER A 606 8.87 -28.29 10.89
N HIS A 607 9.83 -29.21 10.73
CA HIS A 607 11.02 -29.22 9.88
C HIS A 607 11.31 -30.63 9.33
N VAL A 608 11.86 -30.73 8.11
CA VAL A 608 12.66 -31.87 7.67
C VAL A 608 14.10 -31.40 7.51
N ALA A 609 14.91 -31.59 8.55
CA ALA A 609 16.35 -31.32 8.50
C ALA A 609 17.08 -32.63 8.14
N ASN A 610 17.63 -32.70 6.93
CA ASN A 610 18.48 -33.83 6.53
C ASN A 610 19.79 -33.78 7.32
N ALA A 611 19.99 -34.74 8.23
CA ALA A 611 21.29 -35.00 8.82
C ALA A 611 22.16 -35.74 7.79
N LYS A 612 23.28 -35.13 7.41
CA LYS A 612 24.34 -35.78 6.61
C LYS A 612 25.69 -35.27 7.09
N ASP A 613 26.53 -36.19 7.56
CA ASP A 613 27.82 -35.83 8.16
C ASP A 613 28.79 -35.22 7.13
N ILE A 614 29.45 -34.14 7.54
CA ILE A 614 30.82 -33.74 7.16
C ILE A 614 31.38 -32.97 8.36
N ALA A 615 32.68 -33.12 8.62
CA ALA A 615 33.28 -32.78 9.92
C ALA A 615 34.17 -31.52 9.89
N HIS A 616 34.48 -31.07 11.11
CA HIS A 616 35.60 -30.21 11.54
C HIS A 616 35.50 -28.67 11.46
N GLN A 617 35.85 -28.09 12.62
CA GLN A 617 36.38 -26.75 12.90
C GLN A 617 35.41 -25.54 12.71
N GLU A 618 35.33 -24.58 13.64
CA GLU A 618 36.01 -24.42 14.94
C GLU A 618 35.17 -23.62 15.97
N GLN A 619 35.49 -23.75 17.27
CA GLN A 619 34.90 -22.96 18.38
C GLN A 619 35.68 -21.64 18.58
N PRO A 620 35.22 -20.60 19.34
CA PRO A 620 34.05 -20.49 20.24
C PRO A 620 33.14 -19.27 19.82
N LYS A 621 32.34 -18.54 20.62
CA LYS A 621 32.11 -18.47 22.08
C LYS A 621 30.69 -18.01 22.48
N VAL A 622 30.28 -18.51 23.64
CA VAL A 622 29.25 -18.11 24.61
C VAL A 622 29.18 -16.61 24.97
N GLU A 623 27.97 -16.03 25.01
CA GLU A 623 27.36 -15.48 26.25
C GLU A 623 25.82 -15.39 26.19
N GLN A 624 25.17 -15.18 27.35
CA GLN A 624 23.72 -15.32 27.58
C GLN A 624 23.08 -14.01 28.09
N SER A 625 21.78 -14.06 28.41
CA SER A 625 20.97 -13.06 29.17
C SER A 625 20.43 -11.86 28.36
N ALA A 626 19.28 -11.24 28.68
CA ALA A 626 18.14 -11.67 29.53
C ALA A 626 16.86 -10.84 29.20
N LYS A 627 15.72 -11.23 29.80
CA LYS A 627 14.43 -10.53 29.74
C LYS A 627 14.47 -9.15 30.42
N LYS A 628 13.78 -8.12 29.87
CA LYS A 628 12.57 -7.51 30.48
C LYS A 628 12.00 -6.27 29.74
N GLU A 629 10.66 -6.29 29.59
CA GLU A 629 9.67 -5.24 29.92
C GLU A 629 9.90 -3.71 29.73
N ILE A 630 8.97 -3.12 28.96
CA ILE A 630 8.07 -1.97 29.31
C ILE A 630 8.60 -0.51 29.25
N ASP A 631 7.81 0.30 28.53
CA ASP A 631 7.59 1.76 28.53
C ASP A 631 8.63 2.75 29.12
N LYS A 632 9.03 3.73 28.29
CA LYS A 632 8.42 5.08 28.34
C LYS A 632 8.91 6.05 27.26
N LYS A 633 7.96 6.87 26.79
CA LYS A 633 8.08 8.27 26.29
C LYS A 633 9.37 8.68 25.54
N LYS A 634 9.16 9.13 24.31
CA LYS A 634 9.34 10.57 24.05
C LYS A 634 8.22 11.09 23.14
#